data_AF-A0A091EDW3-F1
#
_entry.id   AF-A0A091EDW3-F1
#
_cell.length_a   1.000
_cell.length_b   1.000
_cell.length_c   1.000
_cell.angle_alpha   90.00
_cell.angle_beta   90.00
_cell.angle_gamma   90.00
#
_symmetry.space_group_name_H-M   'P 1'
#
loop_
_entity.id
_entity.type
_entity.pdbx_description
1 polymer ?
#
loop_
_entity_poly.entity_id
_entity_poly.type
_entity_poly.pdbx_seq_one_letter_code
_entity_poly.pdbx_strand_id
1 'polypeptide(L)'
;QVVLFSGKLNTIASVVTTFFLLVYATVNLACLALEWASAPNFRPTFRYFTWHTCLLGIAGCCVMMFLISPVSASASLGFLLLLLLALHYLSPSSTWGYISQALIFHQVRKYLLMLDVRKDHVKFWRPQMLLMVQNPRGSARLIDFVNDLKKSGLYVLGHVELQDLDMLPSDPLQPQQDSWLSLVDKLNVKAFVSLTLAPSVRHGVRQLLFTSGLGGMRPNTLVLGFYDDEAPQDGLAQHPAFTSAREEVPLGFPPLRTPTTPQEEKLRQLLKDLRIQAQIQLVPWDSITRLHWQTCRGPPGGPAEEEEEEEGVVNFPTNTTQVSDEYVCAANKLVLEQSPAPAVRFLYLPRPPADTSLYPLYLHQLELLTRGLGPTVLVHGVSAVTSTQL
;
A
#
# COMPACT_ATOMS: atom_id res chain seq x y z
N GLN A 1 19.73 -54.86 21.14
CA GLN A 1 20.96 -55.68 21.29
C GLN A 1 22.19 -54.84 21.65
N VAL A 2 22.45 -53.68 21.04
CA VAL A 2 23.62 -52.81 21.35
C VAL A 2 23.74 -52.40 22.83
N VAL A 3 22.63 -52.10 23.50
CA VAL A 3 22.59 -51.69 24.93
C VAL A 3 23.04 -52.79 25.88
N LEU A 4 22.80 -54.06 25.54
CA LEU A 4 23.13 -55.22 26.37
C LEU A 4 24.63 -55.58 26.31
N PHE A 5 25.31 -55.21 25.22
CA PHE A 5 26.75 -55.44 25.02
C PHE A 5 27.64 -54.35 25.64
N SER A 6 27.08 -53.23 26.12
CA SER A 6 27.87 -52.10 26.66
C SER A 6 28.39 -52.33 28.09
N GLY A 7 27.88 -53.34 28.81
CA GLY A 7 28.43 -53.83 30.08
C GLY A 7 28.49 -52.83 31.25
N LYS A 8 28.05 -51.58 31.06
CA LYS A 8 28.12 -50.49 32.05
C LYS A 8 26.75 -49.86 32.25
N LEU A 9 26.03 -50.36 33.25
CA LEU A 9 24.67 -49.95 33.61
C LEU A 9 24.54 -48.44 33.85
N ASN A 10 25.57 -47.82 34.43
CA ASN A 10 25.61 -46.38 34.73
C ASN A 10 25.61 -45.50 33.47
N THR A 11 26.26 -45.93 32.38
CA THR A 11 26.28 -45.18 31.12
C THR A 11 24.91 -45.21 30.44
N ILE A 12 24.24 -46.36 30.49
CA ILE A 12 22.90 -46.55 29.94
C ILE A 12 21.89 -45.67 30.70
N ALA A 13 21.97 -45.67 32.04
CA ALA A 13 21.10 -44.86 32.88
C ALA A 13 21.21 -43.34 32.57
N SER A 14 22.43 -42.83 32.36
CA SER A 14 22.66 -41.43 31.99
C SER A 14 22.05 -41.07 30.63
N VAL A 15 22.23 -41.92 29.61
CA VAL A 15 21.68 -41.70 28.27
C VAL A 15 20.15 -41.70 28.28
N VAL A 16 19.54 -42.68 28.94
CA VAL A 16 18.07 -42.77 29.05
C VAL A 16 17.49 -41.56 29.78
N THR A 17 18.12 -41.14 30.89
CA THR A 17 17.69 -39.95 31.64
C THR A 17 17.80 -38.67 30.81
N THR A 18 18.88 -38.52 30.04
CA THR A 18 19.08 -37.40 29.11
C THR A 18 17.93 -37.32 28.09
N PHE A 19 17.51 -38.46 27.53
CA PHE A 19 16.42 -38.52 26.56
C PHE A 19 15.06 -38.18 27.18
N PHE A 20 14.75 -38.66 28.39
CA PHE A 20 13.52 -38.28 29.10
C PHE A 20 13.48 -36.78 29.41
N LEU A 21 14.59 -36.19 29.88
CA LEU A 21 14.69 -34.75 30.10
C LEU A 21 14.49 -33.95 28.80
N LEU A 22 14.98 -34.46 27.67
CA LEU A 22 14.75 -33.85 26.37
C LEU A 22 13.27 -33.86 26.00
N VAL A 23 12.57 -34.99 26.18
CA VAL A 23 11.12 -35.10 25.94
C VAL A 23 10.33 -34.15 26.85
N TYR A 24 10.69 -34.05 28.12
CA TYR A 24 10.03 -33.12 29.04
C TYR A 24 10.30 -31.65 28.66
N ALA A 25 11.51 -31.33 28.21
CA ALA A 25 11.83 -30.00 27.70
C ALA A 25 11.01 -29.67 26.44
N THR A 26 10.90 -30.59 25.48
CA THR A 26 10.13 -30.37 24.24
C THR A 26 8.63 -30.26 24.48
N VAL A 27 8.06 -31.03 25.41
CA VAL A 27 6.65 -30.89 25.82
C VAL A 27 6.40 -29.52 26.45
N ASN A 28 7.26 -29.07 27.37
CA ASN A 28 7.13 -27.74 27.97
C ASN A 28 7.31 -26.63 26.93
N LEU A 29 8.23 -26.80 25.96
CA LEU A 29 8.42 -25.87 24.85
C LEU A 29 7.18 -25.81 23.95
N ALA A 30 6.56 -26.95 23.64
CA ALA A 30 5.32 -27.00 22.86
C ALA A 30 4.17 -26.29 23.57
N CYS A 31 3.98 -26.53 24.87
CA CYS A 31 2.98 -25.83 25.68
C CYS A 31 3.21 -24.32 25.73
N LEU A 32 4.48 -23.89 25.90
CA LEU A 32 4.85 -22.47 25.88
C LEU A 32 4.55 -21.82 24.54
N ALA A 33 4.90 -22.50 23.43
CA ALA A 33 4.66 -22.00 22.08
C ALA A 33 3.15 -21.84 21.78
N LEU A 34 2.32 -22.80 22.20
CA LEU A 34 0.87 -22.74 22.01
C LEU A 34 0.21 -21.62 22.85
N GLU A 35 0.67 -21.42 24.08
CA GLU A 35 0.21 -20.34 24.96
C GLU A 35 0.55 -18.96 24.38
N TRP A 36 1.80 -18.75 23.94
CA TRP A 36 2.22 -17.49 23.30
C TRP A 36 1.54 -17.24 21.96
N ALA A 37 1.30 -18.29 21.17
CA ALA A 37 0.49 -18.21 19.96
C ALA A 37 -0.99 -17.93 20.25
N SER A 38 -1.42 -18.03 21.52
CA SER A 38 -2.82 -17.95 21.93
C SER A 38 -3.69 -18.84 21.04
N ALA A 39 -3.19 -20.06 20.78
CA ALA A 39 -3.81 -21.00 19.85
C ALA A 39 -5.25 -21.29 20.31
N PRO A 40 -6.28 -21.09 19.46
CA PRO A 40 -7.69 -21.15 19.90
C PRO A 40 -8.11 -22.49 20.55
N ASN A 41 -7.46 -23.57 20.12
CA ASN A 41 -7.72 -24.94 20.57
C ASN A 41 -6.91 -25.31 21.83
N PHE A 42 -5.93 -24.49 22.23
CA PHE A 42 -5.13 -24.73 23.43
C PHE A 42 -5.75 -23.96 24.61
N ARG A 43 -6.54 -24.67 25.43
CA ARG A 43 -7.25 -24.12 26.59
C ARG A 43 -6.92 -24.92 27.85
N PRO A 44 -5.72 -24.73 28.43
CA PRO A 44 -5.32 -25.44 29.64
C PRO A 44 -6.27 -25.07 30.78
N THR A 45 -7.01 -26.05 31.29
CA THR A 45 -7.96 -25.86 32.41
C THR A 45 -7.27 -26.01 33.78
N PHE A 46 -6.00 -26.42 33.80
CA PHE A 46 -5.25 -26.63 35.02
C PHE A 46 -4.84 -25.32 35.69
N ARG A 47 -5.21 -25.15 36.96
CA ARG A 47 -5.06 -23.90 37.70
C ARG A 47 -3.62 -23.37 37.82
N TYR A 48 -2.63 -24.26 37.89
CA TYR A 48 -1.22 -23.87 38.04
C TYR A 48 -0.46 -23.82 36.71
N PHE A 49 -1.15 -24.03 35.58
CA PHE A 49 -0.54 -23.85 34.27
C PHE A 49 -0.32 -22.36 34.00
N THR A 50 0.94 -21.97 33.76
CA THR A 50 1.31 -20.63 33.28
C THR A 50 2.49 -20.72 32.31
N TRP A 51 2.66 -19.73 31.43
CA TRP A 51 3.85 -19.65 30.57
C TRP A 51 5.17 -19.65 31.39
N HIS A 52 5.14 -19.08 32.59
CA HIS A 52 6.26 -19.10 33.54
C HIS A 52 6.63 -20.52 33.98
N THR A 53 5.64 -21.36 34.32
CA THR A 53 5.88 -22.75 34.73
C THR A 53 6.48 -23.59 33.61
N CYS A 54 6.05 -23.38 32.36
CA CYS A 54 6.66 -24.02 31.20
C CYS A 54 8.11 -23.58 30.99
N LEU A 55 8.39 -22.27 31.09
CA LEU A 55 9.75 -21.74 30.97
C LEU A 55 10.68 -22.31 32.06
N LEU A 56 10.20 -22.37 33.30
CA LEU A 56 10.92 -22.97 34.42
C LEU A 56 11.16 -24.47 34.19
N GLY A 57 10.18 -25.20 33.65
CA GLY A 57 10.31 -26.60 33.27
C GLY A 57 11.37 -26.83 32.19
N ILE A 58 11.39 -26.01 31.13
CA ILE A 58 12.41 -26.06 30.08
C ILE A 58 13.80 -25.79 30.67
N ALA A 59 13.94 -24.69 31.42
CA ALA A 59 15.20 -24.30 32.03
C ALA A 59 15.72 -25.40 32.98
N GLY A 60 14.85 -25.94 33.84
CA GLY A 60 15.18 -27.03 34.76
C GLY A 60 15.63 -28.30 34.03
N CYS A 61 14.93 -28.70 32.97
CA CYS A 61 15.32 -29.86 32.17
C CYS A 61 16.67 -29.64 31.47
N CYS A 62 16.91 -28.47 30.88
CA CYS A 62 18.18 -28.14 30.24
C CYS A 62 19.34 -28.13 31.25
N VAL A 63 19.18 -27.47 32.40
CA VAL A 63 20.20 -27.43 33.46
C VAL A 63 20.53 -28.84 33.94
N MET A 64 19.52 -29.64 34.29
CA MET A 64 19.74 -31.02 34.74
C MET A 64 20.43 -31.89 33.68
N MET A 65 20.11 -31.69 32.40
CA MET A 65 20.73 -32.43 31.30
C MET A 65 22.24 -32.16 31.21
N PHE A 66 22.65 -30.88 31.30
CA PHE A 66 24.07 -30.49 31.28
C PHE A 66 24.82 -30.94 32.55
N LEU A 67 24.13 -31.00 33.70
CA LEU A 67 24.71 -31.51 34.95
C LEU A 67 24.97 -33.03 34.91
N ILE A 68 24.09 -33.81 34.27
CA ILE A 68 24.24 -35.27 34.17
C ILE A 68 25.42 -35.63 33.26
N SER A 69 25.42 -35.11 32.03
CA SER A 69 26.57 -35.25 31.13
C SER A 69 26.52 -34.24 29.99
N PRO A 70 27.50 -33.33 29.89
CA PRO A 70 27.49 -32.27 28.87
C PRO A 70 27.64 -32.82 27.45
N VAL A 71 28.33 -33.96 27.29
CA VAL A 71 28.53 -34.61 25.98
C VAL A 71 27.21 -35.18 25.43
N SER A 72 26.46 -35.95 26.23
CA SER A 72 25.17 -36.50 25.80
C SER A 72 24.11 -35.41 25.64
N ALA A 73 24.13 -34.37 26.48
CA ALA A 73 23.24 -33.23 26.40
C ALA A 73 23.43 -32.48 25.08
N SER A 74 24.68 -32.14 24.74
CA SER A 74 25.00 -31.44 23.50
C SER A 74 24.67 -32.28 22.27
N ALA A 75 24.95 -33.59 22.30
CA ALA A 75 24.59 -34.51 21.23
C ALA A 75 23.06 -34.63 21.06
N SER A 76 22.31 -34.74 22.15
CA SER A 76 20.85 -34.87 22.13
C SER A 76 20.16 -33.58 21.65
N LEU A 77 20.68 -32.41 22.07
CA LEU A 77 20.20 -31.11 21.62
C LEU A 77 20.53 -30.88 20.13
N GLY A 78 21.74 -31.25 19.70
CA GLY A 78 22.14 -31.22 18.29
C GLY A 78 21.28 -32.13 17.41
N PHE A 79 20.99 -33.35 17.89
CA PHE A 79 20.06 -34.27 17.23
C PHE A 79 18.65 -33.70 17.16
N LEU A 80 18.13 -33.11 18.25
CA LEU A 80 16.82 -32.45 18.25
C LEU A 80 16.77 -31.29 17.26
N LEU A 81 17.81 -30.44 17.24
CA LEU A 81 17.89 -29.33 16.29
C LEU A 81 17.94 -29.83 14.84
N LEU A 82 18.75 -30.85 14.56
CA LEU A 82 18.81 -31.47 13.24
C LEU A 82 17.46 -32.07 12.84
N LEU A 83 16.76 -32.74 13.77
CA LEU A 83 15.43 -33.26 13.54
C LEU A 83 14.43 -32.14 13.27
N LEU A 84 14.47 -31.04 14.02
CA LEU A 84 13.60 -29.88 13.80
C LEU A 84 13.88 -29.20 12.46
N LEU A 85 15.16 -29.06 12.07
CA LEU A 85 15.55 -28.54 10.75
C LEU A 85 15.11 -29.50 9.64
N ALA A 86 15.36 -30.80 9.80
CA ALA A 86 14.91 -31.81 8.85
C ALA A 86 13.39 -31.77 8.70
N LEU A 87 12.64 -31.70 9.80
CA LEU A 87 11.18 -31.54 9.74
C LEU A 87 10.80 -30.24 9.05
N HIS A 88 11.45 -29.11 9.35
CA HIS A 88 11.16 -27.83 8.71
C HIS A 88 11.41 -27.85 7.19
N TYR A 89 12.47 -28.52 6.73
CA TYR A 89 12.82 -28.58 5.31
C TYR A 89 12.12 -29.72 4.55
N LEU A 90 11.86 -30.87 5.19
CA LEU A 90 11.21 -32.02 4.56
C LEU A 90 9.69 -31.97 4.72
N SER A 91 9.14 -31.17 5.65
CA SER A 91 7.69 -31.07 5.78
C SER A 91 7.13 -30.50 4.46
N PRO A 92 6.30 -31.27 3.73
CA PRO A 92 5.59 -30.70 2.60
C PRO A 92 4.74 -29.53 3.11
N SER A 93 4.42 -28.59 2.23
CA SER A 93 3.45 -27.52 2.51
C SER A 93 2.10 -28.13 2.86
N SER A 94 1.93 -28.44 4.13
CA SER A 94 0.77 -29.15 4.65
C SER A 94 -0.38 -28.17 4.79
N THR A 95 -1.58 -28.59 4.37
CA THR A 95 -2.83 -27.81 4.53
C THR A 95 -3.22 -27.62 6.00
N TRP A 96 -2.56 -28.35 6.91
CA TRP A 96 -2.72 -28.24 8.36
C TRP A 96 -1.99 -26.99 8.84
N GLY A 97 -2.76 -25.97 9.23
CA GLY A 97 -2.30 -24.61 9.48
C GLY A 97 -1.03 -24.46 10.33
N TYR A 98 -0.26 -23.41 10.05
CA TYR A 98 1.02 -23.12 10.68
C TYR A 98 0.85 -22.38 12.02
N ILE A 99 1.50 -22.86 13.07
CA ILE A 99 1.54 -22.16 14.39
C ILE A 99 2.11 -20.73 14.23
N SER A 100 3.06 -20.54 13.30
CA SER A 100 3.60 -19.22 12.95
C SER A 100 2.53 -18.25 12.44
N GLN A 101 1.57 -18.71 11.63
CA GLN A 101 0.47 -17.88 11.13
C GLN A 101 -0.45 -17.45 12.28
N ALA A 102 -0.74 -18.33 13.24
CA ALA A 102 -1.54 -18.00 14.41
C ALA A 102 -0.87 -16.91 15.27
N LEU A 103 0.45 -17.04 15.49
CA LEU A 103 1.25 -16.05 16.22
C LEU A 103 1.26 -14.69 15.49
N ILE A 104 1.45 -14.70 14.16
CA ILE A 104 1.40 -13.49 13.33
C ILE A 104 0.01 -12.83 13.42
N PHE A 105 -1.06 -13.61 13.30
CA PHE A 105 -2.42 -13.09 13.38
C PHE A 105 -2.70 -12.41 14.71
N HIS A 106 -2.33 -13.05 15.83
CA HIS A 106 -2.48 -12.48 17.16
C HIS A 106 -1.69 -11.16 17.29
N GLN A 107 -0.46 -11.14 16.79
CA GLN A 107 0.40 -9.96 16.86
C GLN A 107 -0.11 -8.80 15.99
N VAL A 108 -0.54 -9.08 14.76
CA VAL A 108 -1.11 -8.08 13.84
C VAL A 108 -2.40 -7.52 14.42
N ARG A 109 -3.31 -8.37 14.93
CA ARG A 109 -4.54 -7.92 15.59
C ARG A 109 -4.23 -6.99 16.77
N LYS A 110 -3.29 -7.36 17.64
CA LYS A 110 -2.89 -6.53 18.79
C LYS A 110 -2.38 -5.16 18.34
N TYR A 111 -1.53 -5.11 17.31
CA TYR A 111 -1.02 -3.84 16.78
C TYR A 111 -2.10 -2.99 16.10
N LEU A 112 -3.03 -3.60 15.36
CA LEU A 112 -4.17 -2.89 14.79
C LEU A 112 -5.06 -2.26 15.86
N LEU A 113 -5.26 -2.95 16.99
CA LEU A 113 -6.01 -2.39 18.13
C LEU A 113 -5.26 -1.27 18.86
N MET A 114 -3.93 -1.28 18.84
CA MET A 114 -3.10 -0.21 19.39
C MET A 114 -3.04 1.03 18.47
N LEU A 115 -3.37 0.88 17.19
CA LEU A 115 -3.42 1.96 16.23
C LEU A 115 -4.71 2.78 16.45
N ASP A 116 -4.59 3.84 17.25
CA ASP A 116 -5.70 4.69 17.66
C ASP A 116 -6.05 5.74 16.58
N VAL A 117 -7.16 5.51 15.88
CA VAL A 117 -7.69 6.41 14.82
C VAL A 117 -8.05 7.80 15.36
N ARG A 118 -8.32 7.94 16.67
CA ARG A 118 -8.68 9.23 17.26
C ARG A 118 -7.49 10.17 17.39
N LYS A 119 -6.27 9.66 17.27
CA LYS A 119 -5.00 10.40 17.36
C LYS A 119 -4.42 10.71 15.98
N ASP A 120 -5.28 10.85 14.96
CA ASP A 120 -4.88 11.26 13.62
C ASP A 120 -4.28 12.67 13.66
N HIS A 121 -2.97 12.78 13.40
CA HIS A 121 -2.23 14.03 13.34
C HIS A 121 -1.49 14.12 11.99
N VAL A 122 -1.38 15.32 11.42
CA VAL A 122 -0.80 15.55 10.07
C VAL A 122 0.62 14.95 9.95
N LYS A 123 1.41 15.02 11.03
CA LYS A 123 2.75 14.40 11.14
C LYS A 123 2.77 12.88 10.87
N PHE A 124 1.69 12.17 11.17
CA PHE A 124 1.58 10.73 10.96
C PHE A 124 0.88 10.35 9.65
N TRP A 125 0.48 11.33 8.85
CA TRP A 125 -0.14 11.05 7.56
C TRP A 125 0.83 10.27 6.68
N ARG A 126 0.31 9.21 6.07
CA ARG A 126 0.99 8.41 5.05
C ARG A 126 0.02 8.17 3.90
N PRO A 127 0.50 8.10 2.65
CA PRO A 127 -0.35 7.74 1.53
C PRO A 127 -0.78 6.28 1.66
N GLN A 128 -2.07 6.06 1.87
CA GLN A 128 -2.70 4.74 1.93
C GLN A 128 -3.53 4.58 0.66
N MET A 129 -2.97 3.89 -0.32
CA MET A 129 -3.45 3.91 -1.71
C MET A 129 -4.44 2.77 -1.95
N LEU A 130 -5.61 3.08 -2.49
CA LEU A 130 -6.53 2.13 -3.12
C LEU A 130 -6.46 2.37 -4.63
N LEU A 131 -5.80 1.48 -5.36
CA LEU A 131 -5.74 1.55 -6.82
C LEU A 131 -6.84 0.67 -7.41
N MET A 132 -7.73 1.27 -8.20
CA MET A 132 -8.71 0.53 -8.97
C MET A 132 -8.10 0.02 -10.27
N VAL A 133 -8.11 -1.29 -10.46
CA VAL A 133 -7.56 -1.96 -11.63
C VAL A 133 -8.65 -2.82 -12.28
N GLN A 134 -8.98 -2.50 -13.53
CA GLN A 134 -9.88 -3.34 -14.32
C GLN A 134 -9.13 -4.53 -14.92
N ASN A 135 -8.05 -4.26 -15.67
CA ASN A 135 -7.24 -5.30 -16.28
C ASN A 135 -5.79 -5.23 -15.76
N PRO A 136 -5.34 -6.21 -14.94
CA PRO A 136 -3.98 -6.20 -14.39
C PRO A 136 -2.89 -6.23 -15.47
N ARG A 137 -3.18 -6.77 -16.65
CA ARG A 137 -2.20 -6.86 -17.74
C ARG A 137 -1.85 -5.49 -18.34
N GLY A 138 -2.88 -4.66 -18.55
CA GLY A 138 -2.69 -3.29 -19.03
C GLY A 138 -2.17 -2.34 -17.95
N SER A 139 -2.54 -2.59 -16.69
CA SER A 139 -2.20 -1.70 -15.58
C SER A 139 -0.93 -2.07 -14.81
N ALA A 140 -0.11 -3.01 -15.28
CA ALA A 140 1.10 -3.44 -14.57
C ALA A 140 2.05 -2.27 -14.25
N ARG A 141 2.29 -1.37 -15.20
CA ARG A 141 3.11 -0.16 -15.02
C ARG A 141 2.52 0.81 -14.00
N LEU A 142 1.18 0.92 -13.98
CA LEU A 142 0.47 1.76 -13.01
C LEU A 142 0.56 1.16 -11.60
N ILE A 143 0.51 -0.17 -11.49
CA ILE A 143 0.67 -0.87 -10.21
C ILE A 143 2.04 -0.56 -9.59
N ASP A 144 3.09 -0.62 -10.39
CA ASP A 144 4.47 -0.29 -9.98
C ASP A 144 4.62 1.19 -9.64
N PHE A 145 4.11 2.08 -10.48
CA PHE A 145 4.14 3.52 -10.24
C PHE A 145 3.51 3.91 -8.91
N VAL A 146 2.33 3.34 -8.59
CA VAL A 146 1.66 3.59 -7.31
C VAL A 146 2.38 2.92 -6.14
N ASN A 147 3.05 1.76 -6.37
CA ASN A 147 3.90 1.12 -5.37
C ASN A 147 5.11 2.00 -5.00
N ASP A 148 5.67 2.74 -5.95
CA ASP A 148 6.73 3.71 -5.67
C ASP A 148 6.17 4.94 -4.93
N LEU A 149 4.96 5.38 -5.31
CA LEU A 149 4.31 6.55 -4.70
C LEU A 149 3.91 6.33 -3.24
N LYS A 150 3.40 5.15 -2.88
CA LYS A 150 2.99 4.85 -1.50
C LYS A 150 4.15 4.79 -0.50
N LYS A 151 5.38 4.55 -0.98
CA LYS A 151 6.55 4.20 -0.14
C LYS A 151 6.21 3.07 0.87
N SER A 152 6.09 3.41 2.15
CA SER A 152 5.79 2.49 3.25
C SER A 152 4.32 2.45 3.67
N GLY A 153 3.45 3.18 2.98
CA GLY A 153 2.02 3.20 3.24
C GLY A 153 1.30 1.91 2.81
N LEU A 154 0.03 1.81 3.25
CA LEU A 154 -0.87 0.74 2.84
C LEU A 154 -1.12 0.81 1.32
N TYR A 155 -1.18 -0.35 0.68
CA TYR A 155 -1.56 -0.47 -0.71
C TYR A 155 -2.63 -1.54 -0.86
N VAL A 156 -3.74 -1.19 -1.50
CA VAL A 156 -4.81 -2.11 -1.83
C VAL A 156 -5.07 -2.03 -3.34
N LEU A 157 -5.01 -3.17 -4.02
CA LEU A 157 -5.46 -3.34 -5.39
C LEU A 157 -6.95 -3.71 -5.36
N GLY A 158 -7.78 -2.80 -5.86
CA GLY A 158 -9.23 -2.98 -5.95
C GLY A 158 -9.65 -3.42 -7.35
N HIS A 159 -10.49 -4.43 -7.46
CA HIS A 159 -11.10 -4.84 -8.73
C HIS A 159 -12.61 -5.03 -8.54
N VAL A 160 -13.38 -4.58 -9.52
CA VAL A 160 -14.83 -4.72 -9.54
C VAL A 160 -15.22 -5.59 -10.73
N GLU A 161 -15.80 -6.74 -10.44
CA GLU A 161 -16.39 -7.63 -11.42
C GLU A 161 -17.88 -7.28 -11.58
N LEU A 162 -18.33 -7.05 -12.82
CA LEU A 162 -19.67 -6.57 -13.14
C LEU A 162 -20.67 -7.72 -13.22
N GLN A 163 -21.03 -8.28 -12.08
CA GLN A 163 -21.99 -9.37 -11.98
C GLN A 163 -22.85 -9.22 -10.72
N ASP A 164 -24.01 -9.87 -10.75
CA ASP A 164 -24.90 -9.97 -9.60
C ASP A 164 -24.72 -11.32 -8.91
N LEU A 165 -24.39 -11.31 -7.62
CA LEU A 165 -24.14 -12.52 -6.85
C LEU A 165 -25.39 -13.41 -6.76
N ASP A 166 -26.58 -12.79 -6.74
CA ASP A 166 -27.85 -13.52 -6.63
C ASP A 166 -28.14 -14.38 -7.88
N MET A 167 -27.46 -14.09 -9.00
CA MET A 167 -27.62 -14.80 -10.27
C MET A 167 -26.59 -15.92 -10.47
N LEU A 168 -25.62 -16.07 -9.57
CA LEU A 168 -24.51 -17.00 -9.71
C LEU A 168 -24.63 -18.19 -8.75
N PRO A 169 -24.29 -19.41 -9.19
CA PRO A 169 -24.36 -20.60 -8.33
C PRO A 169 -23.26 -20.63 -7.24
N SER A 170 -22.20 -19.83 -7.41
CA SER A 170 -21.02 -19.76 -6.54
C SER A 170 -20.32 -18.43 -6.75
N ASP A 171 -19.58 -17.96 -5.75
CA ASP A 171 -18.73 -16.77 -5.85
C ASP A 171 -17.58 -16.99 -6.88
N PRO A 172 -17.57 -16.26 -8.01
CA PRO A 172 -16.52 -16.36 -9.02
C PRO A 172 -15.20 -15.68 -8.58
N LEU A 173 -15.20 -14.90 -7.49
CA LEU A 173 -14.03 -14.15 -7.06
C LEU A 173 -12.97 -15.03 -6.41
N GLN A 174 -13.34 -16.17 -5.81
CA GLN A 174 -12.39 -17.08 -5.15
C GLN A 174 -11.22 -17.52 -6.07
N PRO A 175 -11.46 -18.09 -7.27
CA PRO A 175 -10.36 -18.45 -8.18
C PRO A 175 -9.62 -17.23 -8.75
N GLN A 176 -10.31 -16.10 -8.90
CA GLN A 176 -9.66 -14.85 -9.32
C GLN A 176 -8.70 -14.34 -8.23
N GLN A 177 -9.07 -14.42 -6.95
CA GLN A 177 -8.27 -13.97 -5.82
C GLN A 177 -6.88 -14.63 -5.82
N ASP A 178 -6.81 -15.95 -6.00
CA ASP A 178 -5.53 -16.67 -6.07
C ASP A 178 -4.68 -16.20 -7.27
N SER A 179 -5.32 -15.94 -8.41
CA SER A 179 -4.65 -15.42 -9.59
C SER A 179 -4.06 -14.02 -9.34
N TRP A 180 -4.80 -13.13 -8.67
CA TRP A 180 -4.33 -11.80 -8.28
C TRP A 180 -3.21 -11.86 -7.23
N LEU A 181 -3.30 -12.74 -6.24
CA LEU A 181 -2.22 -12.94 -5.27
C LEU A 181 -0.94 -13.40 -5.97
N SER A 182 -1.06 -14.36 -6.91
CA SER A 182 0.09 -14.83 -7.70
C SER A 182 0.70 -13.71 -8.57
N LEU A 183 -0.12 -12.77 -9.06
CA LEU A 183 0.35 -11.61 -9.79
C LEU A 183 1.14 -10.66 -8.87
N VAL A 184 0.61 -10.35 -7.69
CA VAL A 184 1.27 -9.49 -6.69
C VAL A 184 2.63 -10.06 -6.30
N ASP A 185 2.70 -11.38 -6.07
CA ASP A 185 3.94 -12.09 -5.76
C ASP A 185 4.96 -11.98 -6.90
N LYS A 186 4.51 -12.16 -8.15
CA LYS A 186 5.38 -12.07 -9.34
C LYS A 186 5.88 -10.64 -9.60
N LEU A 187 5.02 -9.63 -9.38
CA LEU A 187 5.41 -8.23 -9.48
C LEU A 187 6.29 -7.78 -8.30
N ASN A 188 6.42 -8.59 -7.25
CA ASN A 188 7.15 -8.27 -6.02
C ASN A 188 6.65 -6.97 -5.37
N VAL A 189 5.33 -6.76 -5.42
CA VAL A 189 4.65 -5.57 -4.90
C VAL A 189 4.06 -5.88 -3.53
N LYS A 190 4.22 -4.97 -2.56
CA LYS A 190 3.63 -5.11 -1.23
C LYS A 190 2.22 -4.50 -1.22
N ALA A 191 1.25 -5.25 -1.74
CA ALA A 191 -0.15 -4.86 -1.81
C ALA A 191 -1.09 -5.95 -1.29
N PHE A 192 -2.21 -5.52 -0.74
CA PHE A 192 -3.38 -6.37 -0.50
C PHE A 192 -4.28 -6.35 -1.73
N VAL A 193 -5.00 -7.43 -1.97
CA VAL A 193 -5.97 -7.53 -3.08
C VAL A 193 -7.37 -7.55 -2.48
N SER A 194 -8.26 -6.71 -3.01
CA SER A 194 -9.66 -6.65 -2.63
C SER A 194 -10.54 -6.70 -3.88
N LEU A 195 -11.21 -7.82 -4.09
CA LEU A 195 -12.14 -8.03 -5.21
C LEU A 195 -13.58 -7.84 -4.72
N THR A 196 -14.44 -7.25 -5.54
CA THR A 196 -15.88 -7.13 -5.25
C THR A 196 -16.73 -7.40 -6.48
N LEU A 197 -17.91 -7.96 -6.27
CA LEU A 197 -18.97 -8.05 -7.28
C LEU A 197 -19.92 -6.88 -7.10
N ALA A 198 -20.33 -6.24 -8.20
CA ALA A 198 -21.32 -5.18 -8.14
C ALA A 198 -22.05 -5.02 -9.49
N PRO A 199 -23.31 -4.55 -9.50
CA PRO A 199 -24.07 -4.30 -10.74
C PRO A 199 -23.52 -3.12 -11.54
N SER A 200 -22.69 -2.25 -10.94
CA SER A 200 -21.99 -1.21 -11.66
C SER A 200 -20.65 -0.87 -11.03
N VAL A 201 -19.71 -0.37 -11.84
CA VAL A 201 -18.37 0.04 -11.40
C VAL A 201 -18.46 1.06 -10.28
N ARG A 202 -19.36 2.04 -10.40
CA ARG A 202 -19.59 3.07 -9.37
C ARG A 202 -20.01 2.47 -8.04
N HIS A 203 -20.91 1.48 -8.04
CA HIS A 203 -21.33 0.80 -6.81
C HIS A 203 -20.18 -0.01 -6.21
N GLY A 204 -19.45 -0.78 -7.02
CA GLY A 204 -18.33 -1.58 -6.54
C GLY A 204 -17.16 -0.76 -6.00
N VAL A 205 -16.78 0.33 -6.69
CA VAL A 205 -15.76 1.27 -6.19
C VAL A 205 -16.20 1.91 -4.88
N ARG A 206 -17.48 2.32 -4.77
CA ARG A 206 -18.03 2.88 -3.53
C ARG A 206 -17.96 1.87 -2.39
N GLN A 207 -18.31 0.61 -2.65
CA GLN A 207 -18.21 -0.46 -1.67
C GLN A 207 -16.75 -0.61 -1.19
N LEU A 208 -15.81 -0.79 -2.12
CA LEU A 208 -14.40 -0.91 -1.79
C LEU A 208 -13.85 0.31 -1.04
N LEU A 209 -14.25 1.52 -1.41
CA LEU A 209 -13.81 2.75 -0.73
C LEU A 209 -14.16 2.75 0.77
N PHE A 210 -15.33 2.22 1.13
CA PHE A 210 -15.80 2.22 2.51
C PHE A 210 -15.46 0.93 3.28
N THR A 211 -15.29 -0.20 2.60
CA THR A 211 -15.03 -1.49 3.24
C THR A 211 -13.57 -1.92 3.21
N SER A 212 -12.71 -1.25 2.42
CA SER A 212 -11.29 -1.61 2.36
C SER A 212 -10.54 -1.18 3.62
N GLY A 213 -9.75 -2.12 4.16
CA GLY A 213 -8.94 -1.90 5.35
C GLY A 213 -9.59 -2.41 6.65
N LEU A 214 -8.86 -2.27 7.75
CA LEU A 214 -9.30 -2.72 9.07
C LEU A 214 -8.78 -1.77 10.16
N GLY A 215 -9.70 -1.21 10.95
CA GLY A 215 -9.37 -0.27 12.03
C GLY A 215 -8.67 0.99 11.49
N GLY A 216 -7.49 1.32 12.03
CA GLY A 216 -6.69 2.47 11.57
C GLY A 216 -5.89 2.23 10.29
N MET A 217 -5.80 1.00 9.78
CA MET A 217 -5.17 0.71 8.49
C MET A 217 -6.23 0.69 7.40
N ARG A 218 -6.53 1.87 6.83
CA ARG A 218 -7.55 2.06 5.79
C ARG A 218 -7.05 3.01 4.69
N PRO A 219 -7.37 2.74 3.41
CA PRO A 219 -7.02 3.66 2.33
C PRO A 219 -7.53 5.08 2.59
N ASN A 220 -6.72 6.08 2.24
CA ASN A 220 -7.05 7.50 2.31
C ASN A 220 -6.90 8.21 0.96
N THR A 221 -6.35 7.52 -0.05
CA THR A 221 -6.18 8.03 -1.41
C THR A 221 -6.73 6.99 -2.39
N LEU A 222 -7.72 7.39 -3.18
CA LEU A 222 -8.23 6.60 -4.30
C LEU A 222 -7.44 6.96 -5.56
N VAL A 223 -6.92 5.95 -6.25
CA VAL A 223 -6.26 6.10 -7.55
C VAL A 223 -7.08 5.40 -8.60
N LEU A 224 -7.39 6.12 -9.67
CA LEU A 224 -8.12 5.62 -10.83
C LEU A 224 -7.22 5.78 -12.06
N GLY A 225 -7.27 4.80 -12.97
CA GLY A 225 -6.77 5.00 -14.32
C GLY A 225 -7.65 6.02 -15.05
N PHE A 226 -7.03 6.89 -15.85
CA PHE A 226 -7.78 7.74 -16.76
C PHE A 226 -8.35 6.87 -17.88
N TYR A 227 -9.60 7.12 -18.28
CA TYR A 227 -10.24 6.37 -19.35
C TYR A 227 -9.85 6.98 -20.70
N ASP A 228 -9.31 6.14 -21.58
CA ASP A 228 -9.05 6.46 -22.98
C ASP A 228 -9.80 5.47 -23.90
N ASP A 229 -10.11 5.91 -25.12
CA ASP A 229 -10.74 5.06 -26.15
C ASP A 229 -9.71 4.23 -26.94
N GLU A 230 -8.45 4.24 -26.49
CA GLU A 230 -7.36 3.50 -27.11
C GLU A 230 -7.42 2.00 -26.77
N ALA A 231 -6.93 1.17 -27.70
CA ALA A 231 -6.90 -0.26 -27.47
C ALA A 231 -5.95 -0.60 -26.29
N PRO A 232 -6.37 -1.42 -25.31
CA PRO A 232 -5.53 -1.79 -24.19
C PRO A 232 -4.24 -2.47 -24.65
N GLN A 233 -3.09 -1.93 -24.28
CA GLN A 233 -1.79 -2.52 -24.58
C GLN A 233 -1.38 -3.50 -23.46
N ASP A 234 -0.82 -4.66 -23.82
CA ASP A 234 -0.34 -5.64 -22.83
C ASP A 234 1.03 -5.23 -22.29
N GLY A 235 1.02 -4.45 -21.20
CA GLY A 235 2.22 -4.00 -20.51
C GLY A 235 2.88 -5.09 -19.65
N LEU A 236 2.17 -6.19 -19.35
CA LEU A 236 2.67 -7.25 -18.48
C LEU A 236 3.76 -8.08 -19.17
N ALA A 237 3.57 -8.41 -20.45
CA ALA A 237 4.55 -9.15 -21.24
C ALA A 237 5.88 -8.39 -21.42
N GLN A 238 5.85 -7.06 -21.35
CA GLN A 238 7.01 -6.18 -21.50
C GLN A 238 7.60 -5.75 -20.15
N HIS A 239 7.00 -6.18 -19.03
CA HIS A 239 7.38 -5.74 -17.70
C HIS A 239 8.73 -6.33 -17.26
N PRO A 240 9.63 -5.58 -16.60
CA PRO A 240 10.94 -6.07 -16.16
C PRO A 240 10.88 -7.21 -15.12
N ALA A 241 9.72 -7.42 -14.49
CA ALA A 241 9.49 -8.61 -13.65
C ALA A 241 9.41 -9.91 -14.49
N PHE A 242 9.07 -9.80 -15.77
CA PHE A 242 8.91 -10.90 -16.72
C PHE A 242 9.91 -10.85 -17.89
N THR A 243 10.71 -9.80 -17.99
CA THR A 243 11.77 -9.62 -19.00
C THR A 243 13.07 -9.18 -18.33
N SER A 244 14.21 -9.72 -18.78
CA SER A 244 15.52 -9.55 -18.13
C SER A 244 16.24 -8.22 -18.43
N ALA A 245 15.52 -7.14 -18.71
CA ALA A 245 16.11 -5.87 -19.13
C ALA A 245 15.74 -4.72 -18.18
N ARG A 246 16.76 -4.10 -17.60
CA ARG A 246 16.66 -2.94 -16.70
C ARG A 246 17.19 -1.73 -17.47
N GLU A 247 16.32 -0.78 -17.78
CA GLU A 247 16.70 0.44 -18.49
C GLU A 247 16.83 1.58 -17.48
N GLU A 248 18.06 2.11 -17.34
CA GLU A 248 18.37 3.23 -16.45
C GLU A 248 18.27 4.54 -17.24
N VAL A 249 17.37 5.42 -16.81
CA VAL A 249 17.21 6.77 -17.40
C VAL A 249 18.05 7.77 -16.59
N PRO A 250 19.02 8.48 -17.20
CA PRO A 250 19.82 9.48 -16.49
C PRO A 250 19.01 10.78 -16.30
N LEU A 251 18.75 11.16 -15.05
CA LEU A 251 18.17 12.46 -14.69
C LEU A 251 19.29 13.51 -14.56
N GLY A 252 19.53 14.28 -15.62
CA GLY A 252 20.42 15.43 -15.61
C GLY A 252 19.62 16.74 -15.62
N PHE A 253 19.78 17.57 -14.58
CA PHE A 253 19.18 18.92 -14.52
C PHE A 253 20.24 19.99 -14.81
N PRO A 254 20.00 20.95 -15.73
CA PRO A 254 20.88 22.08 -15.97
C PRO A 254 20.62 23.25 -14.99
N PRO A 255 21.62 24.12 -14.70
CA PRO A 255 21.47 25.18 -13.69
C PRO A 255 21.21 26.61 -14.24
N LEU A 256 20.56 27.42 -13.38
CA LEU A 256 20.63 28.89 -13.17
C LEU A 256 20.02 29.90 -14.19
N ARG A 257 19.04 30.73 -13.75
CA ARG A 257 19.20 32.14 -13.27
C ARG A 257 17.84 32.82 -12.93
N THR A 258 17.88 33.78 -12.00
CA THR A 258 16.79 34.57 -11.36
C THR A 258 16.48 35.90 -12.10
N PRO A 259 15.25 36.45 -11.97
CA PRO A 259 14.94 37.42 -10.90
C PRO A 259 13.60 37.14 -10.19
N THR A 260 13.55 37.40 -8.87
CA THR A 260 12.47 36.94 -7.97
C THR A 260 11.35 37.95 -7.78
N THR A 261 10.11 37.45 -7.84
CA THR A 261 8.89 38.13 -7.36
C THR A 261 8.59 37.67 -5.90
N PRO A 262 7.83 38.45 -5.10
CA PRO A 262 7.53 38.09 -3.69
C PRO A 262 6.79 36.76 -3.50
N GLN A 263 5.99 36.32 -4.48
CA GLN A 263 5.31 35.02 -4.43
C GLN A 263 6.28 33.84 -4.59
N GLU A 264 7.35 34.01 -5.36
CA GLU A 264 8.38 33.00 -5.55
C GLU A 264 9.13 32.72 -4.25
N GLU A 265 9.43 33.77 -3.47
CA GLU A 265 10.12 33.63 -2.19
C GLU A 265 9.28 32.86 -1.16
N LYS A 266 7.97 33.13 -1.09
CA LYS A 266 7.02 32.35 -0.28
C LYS A 266 7.04 30.86 -0.67
N LEU A 267 7.02 30.56 -1.98
CA LEU A 267 7.08 29.18 -2.47
C LEU A 267 8.44 28.52 -2.18
N ARG A 268 9.55 29.25 -2.33
CA ARG A 268 10.90 28.78 -1.98
C ARG A 268 10.98 28.43 -0.49
N GLN A 269 10.42 29.27 0.38
CA GLN A 269 10.37 29.00 1.81
C GLN A 269 9.56 27.75 2.11
N LEU A 270 8.39 27.58 1.48
CA LEU A 270 7.58 26.37 1.64
C LEU A 270 8.33 25.10 1.19
N LEU A 271 9.01 25.13 0.03
CA LEU A 271 9.80 23.98 -0.44
C LEU A 271 10.95 23.67 0.51
N LYS A 272 11.58 24.70 1.09
CA LYS A 272 12.65 24.54 2.09
C LYS A 272 12.12 23.88 3.37
N ASP A 273 10.97 24.33 3.89
CA ASP A 273 10.34 23.76 5.08
C ASP A 273 9.93 22.29 4.86
N LEU A 274 9.46 21.98 3.64
CA LEU A 274 9.13 20.62 3.22
C LEU A 274 10.35 19.77 2.82
N ARG A 275 11.55 20.35 2.80
CA ARG A 275 12.82 19.72 2.40
C ARG A 275 12.80 19.16 0.97
N ILE A 276 12.07 19.81 0.08
CA ILE A 276 11.99 19.45 -1.34
C ILE A 276 13.02 20.27 -2.11
N GLN A 277 13.95 19.59 -2.76
CA GLN A 277 14.90 20.22 -3.69
C GLN A 277 14.24 20.31 -5.06
N ALA A 278 13.77 21.50 -5.44
CA ALA A 278 13.14 21.74 -6.73
C ALA A 278 13.54 23.10 -7.32
N GLN A 279 13.43 23.20 -8.65
CA GLN A 279 13.59 24.44 -9.39
C GLN A 279 12.21 25.07 -9.59
N ILE A 280 12.09 26.37 -9.28
CA ILE A 280 10.88 27.15 -9.54
C ILE A 280 11.09 27.95 -10.81
N GLN A 281 10.09 27.92 -11.68
CA GLN A 281 10.01 28.73 -12.88
C GLN A 281 8.65 29.42 -12.89
N LEU A 282 8.67 30.75 -12.89
CA LEU A 282 7.45 31.55 -13.04
C LEU A 282 7.08 31.58 -14.52
N VAL A 283 5.82 31.28 -14.82
CA VAL A 283 5.29 31.33 -16.17
C VAL A 283 4.22 32.41 -16.23
N PRO A 284 4.37 33.45 -17.07
CA PRO A 284 3.35 34.47 -17.22
C PRO A 284 2.07 33.87 -17.77
N TRP A 285 0.95 34.08 -17.07
CA TRP A 285 -0.35 33.47 -17.37
C TRP A 285 -1.42 34.49 -17.82
N ASP A 286 -1.09 35.78 -17.81
CA ASP A 286 -2.03 36.89 -18.05
C ASP A 286 -2.75 36.82 -19.41
N SER A 287 -2.05 36.35 -20.44
CA SER A 287 -2.62 36.19 -21.78
C SER A 287 -3.73 35.14 -21.81
N ILE A 288 -3.64 34.12 -20.94
CA ILE A 288 -4.58 33.00 -20.88
C ILE A 288 -5.75 33.37 -19.97
N THR A 289 -5.51 34.03 -18.83
CA THR A 289 -6.62 34.50 -17.97
C THR A 289 -7.54 35.47 -18.71
N ARG A 290 -7.01 36.28 -19.63
CA ARG A 290 -7.84 37.15 -20.49
C ARG A 290 -8.88 36.38 -21.30
N LEU A 291 -8.55 35.18 -21.79
CA LEU A 291 -9.50 34.33 -22.53
C LEU A 291 -10.66 33.88 -21.63
N HIS A 292 -10.37 33.59 -20.36
CA HIS A 292 -11.39 33.26 -19.36
C HIS A 292 -12.30 34.46 -19.07
N TRP A 293 -11.72 35.64 -18.82
CA TRP A 293 -12.46 36.87 -18.51
C TRP A 293 -13.29 37.41 -19.67
N GLN A 294 -12.83 37.24 -20.91
CA GLN A 294 -13.59 37.61 -22.11
C GLN A 294 -14.83 36.74 -22.28
N THR A 295 -14.75 35.46 -21.92
CA THR A 295 -15.88 34.52 -22.00
C THR A 295 -16.92 34.79 -20.90
N CYS A 296 -16.47 35.20 -19.70
CA CYS A 296 -17.37 35.48 -18.57
C CYS A 296 -18.17 36.80 -18.75
N ARG A 297 -17.71 37.73 -19.59
CA ARG A 297 -18.52 38.87 -20.02
C ARG A 297 -19.47 38.44 -21.14
N GLY A 298 -20.64 37.96 -20.74
CA GLY A 298 -21.80 37.90 -21.64
C GLY A 298 -22.16 39.28 -22.24
N PRO A 299 -23.13 39.35 -23.17
CA PRO A 299 -23.45 40.56 -23.93
C PRO A 299 -23.75 41.76 -23.00
N PRO A 300 -23.48 43.01 -23.45
CA PRO A 300 -23.53 44.18 -22.58
C PRO A 300 -24.97 44.43 -22.09
N GLY A 301 -25.28 44.07 -20.84
CA GLY A 301 -26.62 44.30 -20.28
C GLY A 301 -26.99 43.70 -18.92
N GLY A 302 -26.14 42.90 -18.26
CA GLY A 302 -26.40 42.36 -16.91
C GLY A 302 -25.60 43.08 -15.82
N PRO A 303 -26.12 43.23 -14.58
CA PRO A 303 -25.40 43.90 -13.50
C PRO A 303 -24.14 43.12 -13.15
N ALA A 304 -23.02 43.83 -13.02
CA ALA A 304 -21.76 43.26 -12.57
C ALA A 304 -21.88 42.93 -11.08
N GLU A 305 -21.82 41.66 -10.72
CA GLU A 305 -21.58 41.24 -9.34
C GLU A 305 -20.08 41.43 -9.07
N GLU A 306 -19.75 42.35 -8.18
CA GLU A 306 -18.39 42.58 -7.67
C GLU A 306 -18.04 41.45 -6.71
N GLU A 307 -17.16 40.53 -7.10
CA GLU A 307 -16.57 39.54 -6.19
C GLU A 307 -15.46 40.21 -5.36
N GLU A 308 -15.60 40.22 -4.03
CA GLU A 308 -14.60 40.74 -3.09
C GLU A 308 -13.31 39.89 -3.13
N GLU A 309 -12.17 40.55 -3.32
CA GLU A 309 -10.83 39.93 -3.26
C GLU A 309 -10.43 39.65 -1.79
N GLU A 310 -10.52 38.40 -1.32
CA GLU A 310 -9.83 37.98 -0.10
C GLU A 310 -8.35 37.66 -0.40
N GLU A 311 -7.44 38.48 0.14
CA GLU A 311 -6.00 38.30 0.04
C GLU A 311 -5.51 36.99 0.68
N GLY A 312 -4.93 36.09 -0.13
CA GLY A 312 -3.99 35.07 0.35
C GLY A 312 -4.32 33.62 0.02
N VAL A 313 -5.47 33.33 -0.57
CA VAL A 313 -5.82 32.02 -1.13
C VAL A 313 -5.72 32.11 -2.65
N VAL A 314 -5.07 31.13 -3.30
CA VAL A 314 -5.15 31.00 -4.75
C VAL A 314 -6.62 30.69 -5.08
N ASN A 315 -7.39 31.73 -5.43
CA ASN A 315 -8.78 31.58 -5.86
C ASN A 315 -8.78 30.80 -7.17
N PHE A 316 -8.95 29.48 -7.06
CA PHE A 316 -9.43 28.69 -8.19
C PHE A 316 -10.89 29.10 -8.41
N PRO A 317 -11.29 29.43 -9.65
CA PRO A 317 -12.66 29.83 -9.92
C PRO A 317 -13.61 28.76 -9.38
N THR A 318 -14.53 29.20 -8.54
CA THR A 318 -15.62 28.39 -7.99
C THR A 318 -16.37 27.72 -9.16
N ASN A 319 -16.94 26.53 -8.93
CA ASN A 319 -17.63 25.64 -9.90
C ASN A 319 -18.79 26.27 -10.72
N THR A 320 -18.91 27.59 -10.76
CA THR A 320 -20.01 28.39 -11.33
C THR A 320 -19.70 29.01 -12.70
N THR A 321 -18.45 29.06 -13.15
CA THR A 321 -18.11 29.65 -14.47
C THR A 321 -17.90 28.58 -15.54
N GLN A 322 -18.67 28.66 -16.65
CA GLN A 322 -18.39 27.86 -17.84
C GLN A 322 -17.01 28.24 -18.38
N VAL A 323 -16.05 27.33 -18.19
CA VAL A 323 -14.70 27.47 -18.76
C VAL A 323 -14.78 27.16 -20.26
N SER A 324 -14.25 28.05 -21.11
CA SER A 324 -14.19 27.82 -22.56
C SER A 324 -13.09 26.83 -22.95
N ASP A 325 -13.32 26.06 -24.00
CA ASP A 325 -12.32 25.13 -24.55
C ASP A 325 -11.06 25.86 -25.03
N GLU A 326 -11.22 27.10 -25.52
CA GLU A 326 -10.09 27.97 -25.92
C GLU A 326 -9.14 28.23 -24.76
N TYR A 327 -9.68 28.50 -23.56
CA TYR A 327 -8.88 28.70 -22.35
C TYR A 327 -8.11 27.43 -21.97
N VAL A 328 -8.79 26.27 -22.00
CA VAL A 328 -8.18 24.97 -21.65
C VAL A 328 -7.10 24.56 -22.65
N CYS A 329 -7.32 24.83 -23.94
CA CYS A 329 -6.33 24.55 -24.98
C CYS A 329 -5.11 25.47 -24.86
N ALA A 330 -5.32 26.77 -24.57
CA ALA A 330 -4.23 27.70 -24.32
C ALA A 330 -3.43 27.31 -23.07
N ALA A 331 -4.11 26.84 -22.02
CA ALA A 331 -3.49 26.28 -20.82
C ALA A 331 -2.60 25.08 -21.12
N ASN A 332 -3.11 24.07 -21.86
CA ASN A 332 -2.32 22.91 -22.25
C ASN A 332 -1.09 23.33 -23.10
N LYS A 333 -1.30 24.18 -24.11
CA LYS A 333 -0.22 24.67 -24.97
C LYS A 333 0.91 25.32 -24.17
N LEU A 334 0.56 26.12 -23.15
CA LEU A 334 1.56 26.71 -22.28
C LEU A 334 2.33 25.65 -21.49
N VAL A 335 1.68 24.61 -20.97
CA VAL A 335 2.34 23.50 -20.27
C VAL A 335 3.31 22.74 -21.21
N LEU A 336 2.92 22.53 -22.47
CA LEU A 336 3.76 21.89 -23.49
C LEU A 336 5.00 22.73 -23.83
N GLU A 337 4.88 24.04 -23.88
CA GLU A 337 5.98 24.96 -24.21
C GLU A 337 7.08 25.00 -23.14
N GLN A 338 6.77 24.73 -21.87
CA GLN A 338 7.76 24.83 -20.78
C GLN A 338 8.74 23.65 -20.72
N SER A 339 8.32 22.44 -21.09
CA SER A 339 9.19 21.26 -21.04
C SER A 339 8.75 20.22 -22.07
N PRO A 340 9.62 19.82 -23.02
CA PRO A 340 9.21 18.94 -24.10
C PRO A 340 9.00 17.47 -23.67
N ALA A 341 9.65 16.98 -22.60
CA ALA A 341 9.58 15.55 -22.22
C ALA A 341 9.96 15.25 -20.75
N PRO A 342 9.14 15.62 -19.75
CA PRO A 342 9.30 15.15 -18.38
C PRO A 342 8.89 13.66 -18.26
N ALA A 343 9.49 12.99 -17.27
CA ALA A 343 9.14 11.60 -16.96
C ALA A 343 7.69 11.46 -16.42
N VAL A 344 7.26 12.39 -15.57
CA VAL A 344 5.90 12.47 -15.02
C VAL A 344 5.53 13.93 -14.80
N ARG A 345 4.28 14.31 -15.13
CA ARG A 345 3.70 15.62 -14.80
C ARG A 345 2.69 15.48 -13.67
N PHE A 346 2.74 16.36 -12.67
CA PHE A 346 1.74 16.46 -11.62
C PHE A 346 0.92 17.72 -11.85
N LEU A 347 -0.38 17.57 -12.04
CA LEU A 347 -1.32 18.67 -12.18
C LEU A 347 -2.39 18.57 -11.09
N TYR A 348 -2.95 19.71 -10.73
CA TYR A 348 -4.11 19.74 -9.84
C TYR A 348 -5.34 19.24 -10.59
N LEU A 349 -6.10 18.34 -9.97
CA LEU A 349 -7.40 17.90 -10.47
C LEU A 349 -8.46 18.89 -9.98
N PRO A 350 -9.09 19.68 -10.88
CA PRO A 350 -10.18 20.57 -10.50
C PRO A 350 -11.35 19.77 -9.94
N ARG A 351 -12.13 20.35 -9.02
CA ARG A 351 -13.30 19.64 -8.49
C ARG A 351 -14.33 19.45 -9.60
N PRO A 352 -14.99 18.28 -9.68
CA PRO A 352 -16.09 18.11 -10.62
C PRO A 352 -17.25 19.06 -10.25
N PRO A 353 -18.07 19.47 -11.23
CA PRO A 353 -19.27 20.27 -10.97
C PRO A 353 -20.25 19.49 -10.09
N ALA A 354 -21.14 20.21 -9.39
CA ALA A 354 -22.18 19.57 -8.58
C ALA A 354 -23.27 18.92 -9.44
N ASP A 355 -23.57 19.53 -10.59
CA ASP A 355 -24.54 19.02 -11.55
C ASP A 355 -23.94 17.88 -12.39
N THR A 356 -24.58 16.71 -12.32
CA THR A 356 -24.23 15.51 -13.09
C THR A 356 -24.38 15.70 -14.61
N SER A 357 -25.22 16.62 -15.05
CA SER A 357 -25.42 16.90 -16.48
C SER A 357 -24.15 17.42 -17.16
N LEU A 358 -23.27 18.07 -16.39
CA LEU A 358 -22.03 18.70 -16.85
C LEU A 358 -20.81 17.76 -16.79
N TYR A 359 -20.98 16.51 -16.34
CA TYR A 359 -19.87 15.56 -16.23
C TYR A 359 -19.21 15.23 -17.58
N PRO A 360 -19.95 15.04 -18.70
CA PRO A 360 -19.33 14.83 -20.00
C PRO A 360 -18.45 16.01 -20.43
N LEU A 361 -18.93 17.25 -20.20
CA LEU A 361 -18.15 18.46 -20.49
C LEU A 361 -16.88 18.53 -19.64
N TYR A 362 -17.00 18.24 -18.34
CA TYR A 362 -15.85 18.21 -17.44
C TYR A 362 -14.79 17.18 -17.86
N LEU A 363 -15.19 15.97 -18.24
CA LEU A 363 -14.27 14.95 -18.74
C LEU A 363 -13.61 15.38 -20.06
N HIS A 364 -14.37 15.97 -20.98
CA HIS A 364 -13.85 16.52 -22.22
C HIS A 364 -12.79 17.61 -21.96
N GLN A 365 -13.05 18.52 -21.01
CA GLN A 365 -12.08 19.55 -20.61
C GLN A 365 -10.82 18.96 -19.97
N LEU A 366 -10.94 17.91 -19.16
CA LEU A 366 -9.77 17.22 -18.62
C LEU A 366 -8.93 16.57 -19.74
N GLU A 367 -9.58 15.94 -20.71
CA GLU A 367 -8.91 15.37 -21.88
C GLU A 367 -8.16 16.46 -22.65
N LEU A 368 -8.82 17.58 -22.97
CA LEU A 368 -8.21 18.74 -23.63
C LEU A 368 -7.01 19.28 -22.85
N LEU A 369 -7.09 19.33 -21.51
CA LEU A 369 -6.00 19.79 -20.66
C LEU A 369 -4.80 18.84 -20.69
N THR A 370 -5.03 17.53 -20.72
CA THR A 370 -3.96 16.52 -20.64
C THR A 370 -3.42 16.04 -21.99
N ARG A 371 -4.05 16.45 -23.09
CA ARG A 371 -3.70 15.98 -24.43
C ARG A 371 -2.23 16.24 -24.77
N GLY A 372 -1.49 15.19 -25.11
CA GLY A 372 -0.09 15.28 -25.52
C GLY A 372 0.91 15.52 -24.38
N LEU A 373 0.46 15.53 -23.11
CA LEU A 373 1.33 15.74 -21.94
C LEU A 373 2.07 14.48 -21.49
N GLY A 374 1.97 13.33 -22.17
CA GLY A 374 2.59 12.09 -21.72
C GLY A 374 2.09 11.65 -20.32
N PRO A 375 2.90 10.91 -19.53
CA PRO A 375 2.49 10.42 -18.22
C PRO A 375 2.13 11.57 -17.27
N THR A 376 0.85 11.70 -16.96
CA THR A 376 0.29 12.81 -16.17
C THR A 376 -0.54 12.27 -15.01
N VAL A 377 -0.31 12.82 -13.82
CA VAL A 377 -1.05 12.50 -12.60
C VAL A 377 -1.85 13.73 -12.17
N LEU A 378 -3.17 13.59 -12.20
CA LEU A 378 -4.11 14.60 -11.70
C LEU A 378 -4.37 14.33 -10.22
N VAL A 379 -4.09 15.30 -9.34
CA VAL A 379 -4.18 15.14 -7.88
C VAL A 379 -5.17 16.13 -7.27
N HIS A 380 -6.10 15.63 -6.46
CA HIS A 380 -6.98 16.44 -5.62
C HIS A 380 -6.85 16.04 -4.15
N GLY A 381 -6.65 17.00 -3.26
CA GLY A 381 -6.64 16.78 -1.81
C GLY A 381 -7.94 17.29 -1.17
N VAL A 382 -8.58 16.45 -0.34
CA VAL A 382 -9.79 16.84 0.41
C VAL A 382 -9.45 17.77 1.58
N SER A 383 -8.28 17.58 2.18
CA SER A 383 -7.75 18.36 3.30
C SER A 383 -6.28 18.70 3.05
N ALA A 384 -5.82 19.85 3.55
CA ALA A 384 -4.39 20.17 3.52
C ALA A 384 -3.61 19.23 4.44
N VAL A 385 -2.56 18.61 3.90
CA VAL A 385 -1.72 17.62 4.61
C VAL A 385 -0.30 18.16 4.86
N THR A 386 -0.08 19.45 4.67
CA THR A 386 1.23 20.07 4.86
C THR A 386 1.47 20.31 6.35
N SER A 387 2.38 19.54 6.96
CA SER A 387 2.93 19.84 8.30
C SER A 387 4.32 20.43 8.13
N THR A 388 4.50 21.68 8.56
CA THR A 388 5.82 22.33 8.69
C THR A 388 6.46 22.06 10.05
N GLN A 389 5.69 21.53 11.01
CA GLN A 389 6.15 21.21 12.35
C GLN A 389 6.53 19.74 12.46
N LEU A 390 7.71 19.50 13.04
CA LEU A 390 8.36 18.20 13.07
C LEU A 390 7.92 17.28 14.18
#